data_AF-A0A530GLN1-F1
#
_entry.id   AF-A0A530GLN1-F1
#
_cell.length_a   1.000
_cell.length_b   1.000
_cell.length_c   1.000
_cell.angle_alpha   90.00
_cell.angle_beta   90.00
_cell.angle_gamma   90.00
#
_symmetry.space_group_name_H-M   'P 1'
#
loop_
_entity.id
_entity.type
_entity.pdbx_description
1 polymer ?
#
loop_
_entity_poly.entity_id
_entity_poly.type
_entity_poly.pdbx_seq_one_letter_code
_entity_poly.pdbx_strand_id
1 'polypeptide(L)'
;VMITGDPRAGKTLFFRALAGLWPWGGGRIGMPDGEKPFFVPRTPYFPLGSLRDVLNHAEGVKIDDAEIKAVLGEVGLERLSSQLDRSARWERELADDEQRLLAFARLALRKPKWVIIDEALDTLDGATLRRVLAMLQARLPDAAILNIGRGLHNNQFF
;
A
#
# COMPACT_ATOMS: atom_id res chain seq x y z
N VAL A 1 -9.98 -11.16 0.53
CA VAL A 1 -10.60 -11.36 -0.81
C VAL A 1 -9.56 -11.10 -1.89
N MET A 2 -9.41 -12.06 -2.81
CA MET A 2 -8.54 -11.91 -3.98
C MET A 2 -9.37 -11.91 -5.27
N ILE A 3 -9.11 -10.92 -6.14
CA ILE A 3 -9.65 -10.87 -7.50
C ILE A 3 -8.51 -11.21 -8.46
N THR A 4 -8.71 -12.26 -9.24
CA THR A 4 -7.76 -12.72 -10.24
C THR A 4 -8.35 -12.63 -11.64
N GLY A 5 -7.49 -12.62 -12.64
CA GLY A 5 -7.88 -12.68 -14.05
C GLY A 5 -6.67 -12.64 -14.95
N ASP A 6 -6.86 -13.01 -16.21
CA ASP A 6 -5.79 -13.03 -17.21
C ASP A 6 -5.18 -11.64 -17.45
N PRO A 7 -3.97 -11.57 -18.02
CA PRO A 7 -3.44 -10.32 -18.57
C PRO A 7 -4.48 -9.68 -19.50
N ARG A 8 -4.69 -8.37 -19.38
CA ARG A 8 -5.67 -7.58 -20.15
C ARG A 8 -7.15 -7.85 -19.84
N ALA A 9 -7.47 -8.62 -18.81
CA ALA A 9 -8.86 -8.81 -18.34
C ALA A 9 -9.52 -7.55 -17.70
N GLY A 10 -8.87 -6.38 -17.76
CA GLY A 10 -9.43 -5.14 -17.21
C GLY A 10 -9.27 -4.93 -15.71
N LYS A 11 -8.39 -5.68 -15.03
CA LYS A 11 -8.11 -5.55 -13.58
C LYS A 11 -7.80 -4.10 -13.14
N THR A 12 -6.89 -3.43 -13.85
CA THR A 12 -6.56 -2.01 -13.58
C THR A 12 -7.75 -1.08 -13.84
N LEU A 13 -8.62 -1.39 -14.81
CA LEU A 13 -9.83 -0.60 -15.05
C LEU A 13 -10.82 -0.78 -13.90
N PHE A 14 -10.97 -2.00 -13.37
CA PHE A 14 -11.77 -2.27 -12.19
C PHE A 14 -11.24 -1.54 -10.96
N PHE A 15 -9.91 -1.55 -10.73
CA PHE A 15 -9.29 -0.75 -9.68
C PHE A 15 -9.58 0.76 -9.84
N ARG A 16 -9.46 1.30 -11.05
CA ARG A 16 -9.78 2.71 -11.34
C ARG A 16 -11.26 3.03 -11.11
N ALA A 17 -12.17 2.11 -11.44
CA ALA A 17 -13.59 2.25 -11.16
C ALA A 17 -13.86 2.30 -9.64
N LEU A 18 -13.22 1.42 -8.86
CA LEU A 18 -13.27 1.47 -7.39
C LEU A 18 -12.70 2.79 -6.85
N ALA A 19 -11.65 3.35 -7.46
CA ALA A 19 -11.09 4.64 -7.06
C ALA A 19 -11.93 5.86 -7.52
N GLY A 20 -13.03 5.66 -8.26
CA GLY A 20 -13.82 6.75 -8.85
C GLY A 20 -13.14 7.46 -10.02
N LEU A 21 -12.07 6.87 -10.58
CA LEU A 21 -11.25 7.43 -11.66
C LEU A 21 -11.66 6.93 -13.06
N TRP A 22 -12.69 6.07 -13.15
CA TRP A 22 -13.16 5.51 -14.41
C TRP A 22 -14.68 5.73 -14.57
N PRO A 23 -15.11 6.76 -15.33
CA PRO A 23 -16.52 7.10 -15.49
C PRO A 23 -17.26 6.28 -16.57
N TRP A 24 -16.55 5.51 -17.39
CA TRP A 24 -17.17 4.78 -18.51
C TRP A 24 -17.73 3.44 -18.06
N GLY A 25 -19.06 3.31 -18.04
CA GLY A 25 -19.78 2.10 -17.67
C GLY A 25 -21.11 2.41 -16.99
N GLY A 26 -21.75 1.39 -16.43
CA GLY A 26 -22.98 1.52 -15.65
C GLY A 26 -22.98 0.55 -14.46
N GLY A 27 -23.74 0.88 -13.41
CA GLY A 27 -23.81 0.10 -12.17
C GLY A 27 -23.64 0.96 -10.92
N ARG A 28 -23.48 0.33 -9.76
CA ARG A 28 -23.26 1.01 -8.47
C ARG A 28 -22.17 0.30 -7.67
N ILE A 29 -21.20 1.06 -7.19
CA ILE A 29 -20.19 0.60 -6.23
C ILE A 29 -20.52 1.26 -4.90
N GLY A 30 -20.86 0.45 -3.90
CA GLY A 30 -21.03 0.94 -2.53
C GLY A 30 -19.67 1.14 -1.88
N MET A 31 -19.43 2.32 -1.32
CA MET A 31 -18.26 2.58 -0.48
C MET A 31 -18.67 2.54 1.00
N PRO A 32 -17.74 2.23 1.91
CA PRO A 32 -17.98 2.33 3.34
C PRO A 32 -18.36 3.77 3.73
N ASP A 33 -19.46 3.95 4.46
CA ASP A 33 -19.90 5.27 4.89
C ASP A 33 -18.87 5.90 5.84
N GLY A 34 -18.45 7.14 5.53
CA GLY A 34 -17.52 7.92 6.36
C GLY A 34 -16.06 7.43 6.35
N GLU A 35 -15.75 6.30 5.71
CA GLU A 35 -14.40 5.74 5.64
C GLU A 35 -13.91 5.67 4.20
N LYS A 36 -12.77 6.32 3.93
CA LYS A 36 -12.16 6.26 2.60
C LYS A 36 -11.23 5.04 2.51
N PRO A 37 -11.44 4.11 1.56
CA PRO A 37 -10.50 3.03 1.32
C PRO A 37 -9.10 3.56 1.03
N PHE A 38 -8.10 2.83 1.48
CA PHE A 38 -6.71 3.10 1.15
C PHE A 38 -6.34 2.32 -0.12
N PHE A 39 -5.92 3.05 -1.14
CA PHE A 39 -5.57 2.48 -2.43
C PHE A 39 -4.04 2.30 -2.54
N VAL A 40 -3.62 1.08 -2.88
CA VAL A 40 -2.21 0.72 -3.11
C VAL A 40 -2.06 0.35 -4.59
N PRO A 41 -1.71 1.31 -5.47
CA PRO A 41 -1.48 1.01 -6.88
C PRO A 41 -0.15 0.28 -7.07
N ARG A 42 0.00 -0.38 -8.22
CA ARG A 42 1.24 -1.06 -8.64
C ARG A 42 2.48 -0.16 -8.59
N THR A 43 2.31 1.10 -8.98
CA THR A 43 3.35 2.14 -8.93
C THR A 43 2.89 3.21 -7.94
N PRO A 44 3.53 3.31 -6.77
CA PRO A 44 3.17 4.32 -5.78
C PRO A 44 3.65 5.71 -6.21
N TYR A 45 2.99 6.74 -5.66
CA TYR A 45 3.37 8.13 -5.79
C TYR A 45 3.66 8.72 -4.41
N PHE A 46 4.69 9.56 -4.32
CA PHE A 46 5.07 10.23 -3.08
C PHE A 46 5.05 11.75 -3.22
N PRO A 47 4.44 12.46 -2.26
CA PRO A 47 4.53 13.92 -2.23
C PRO A 47 5.96 14.38 -1.99
N LEU A 48 6.26 15.62 -2.37
CA LEU A 48 7.50 16.28 -1.94
C LEU A 48 7.46 16.53 -0.43
N GLY A 49 8.59 16.31 0.25
CA GLY A 49 8.70 16.57 1.68
C GLY A 49 9.77 15.70 2.34
N SER A 50 9.77 15.73 3.68
CA SER A 50 10.59 14.84 4.47
C SER A 50 10.12 13.39 4.34
N LEU A 51 10.96 12.41 4.65
CA LEU A 51 10.52 11.01 4.70
C LEU A 51 9.33 10.84 5.64
N ARG A 52 9.31 11.59 6.76
CA ARG A 52 8.20 11.67 7.70
C ARG A 52 6.91 12.14 7.02
N ASP A 53 6.97 13.20 6.21
CA ASP A 53 5.80 13.71 5.48
C ASP A 53 5.28 12.70 4.45
N VAL A 54 6.19 11.98 3.80
CA VAL A 54 5.85 10.91 2.85
C VAL A 54 5.16 9.75 3.57
N LEU A 55 5.69 9.33 4.71
CA LEU A 55 5.14 8.23 5.53
C LEU A 55 3.81 8.62 6.19
N ASN A 56 3.67 9.88 6.58
CA ASN A 56 2.55 10.41 7.34
C ASN A 56 1.74 11.44 6.53
N HIS A 57 1.30 11.05 5.34
CA HIS A 57 0.50 11.90 4.46
C HIS A 57 -0.98 11.97 4.89
N ALA A 58 -1.25 12.22 6.18
CA ALA A 58 -2.58 12.36 6.75
C ALA A 58 -2.63 13.51 7.78
N GLU A 59 -3.24 14.62 7.39
CA GLU A 59 -3.94 15.65 8.17
C GLU A 59 -3.43 15.96 9.61
N GLY A 60 -2.12 16.08 9.79
CA GLY A 60 -1.53 16.71 10.99
C GLY A 60 -1.44 15.84 12.25
N VAL A 61 -1.75 14.55 12.18
CA VAL A 61 -1.53 13.63 13.32
C VAL A 61 -0.05 13.29 13.41
N LYS A 62 0.63 13.68 14.48
CA LYS A 62 2.04 13.34 14.66
C LYS A 62 2.19 11.86 15.04
N ILE A 63 2.87 11.09 14.20
CA ILE A 63 3.27 9.71 14.51
C ILE A 63 4.62 9.74 15.23
N ASP A 64 4.75 8.89 16.26
CA ASP A 64 5.99 8.74 17.01
C ASP A 64 7.11 8.12 16.16
N ASP A 65 8.34 8.57 16.38
CA ASP A 65 9.52 8.12 15.65
C ASP A 65 9.77 6.63 15.88
N ALA A 66 9.47 6.13 17.08
CA ALA A 66 9.62 4.70 17.38
C ALA A 66 8.69 3.84 16.53
N GLU A 67 7.44 4.28 16.33
CA GLU A 67 6.47 3.57 15.47
C GLU A 67 6.89 3.63 14.00
N ILE A 68 7.37 4.79 13.52
CA ILE A 68 7.86 4.92 12.15
C ILE A 68 9.06 3.97 11.90
N LYS A 69 10.02 3.95 12.82
CA LYS A 69 11.22 3.09 12.71
C LYS A 69 10.85 1.61 12.78
N ALA A 70 9.94 1.23 13.68
CA ALA A 70 9.46 -0.15 13.78
C ALA A 70 8.83 -0.63 12.46
N VAL A 71 7.96 0.18 11.85
CA VAL A 71 7.35 -0.15 10.56
C VAL A 71 8.39 -0.23 9.45
N LEU A 72 9.35 0.71 9.40
CA LEU A 72 10.43 0.66 8.41
C LEU A 72 11.26 -0.62 8.55
N GLY A 73 11.55 -1.06 9.77
CA GLY A 73 12.23 -2.33 10.05
C GLY A 73 11.45 -3.55 9.54
N GLU A 74 10.13 -3.61 9.80
CA GLU A 74 9.26 -4.71 9.37
C GLU A 74 9.22 -4.90 7.84
N VAL A 75 9.19 -3.80 7.09
CA VAL A 75 9.23 -3.84 5.62
C VAL A 75 10.65 -3.93 5.06
N GLY A 76 11.69 -3.90 5.90
CA GLY A 76 13.09 -4.01 5.48
C GLY A 76 13.75 -2.73 4.99
N LEU A 77 13.20 -1.58 5.36
CA LEU A 77 13.70 -0.23 5.04
C LEU A 77 14.40 0.44 6.24
N GLU A 78 14.95 -0.34 7.16
CA GLU A 78 15.64 0.14 8.38
C GLU A 78 16.72 1.20 8.09
N ARG A 79 17.38 1.15 6.92
CA ARG A 79 18.38 2.15 6.49
C ARG A 79 17.82 3.58 6.42
N LEU A 80 16.50 3.73 6.34
CA LEU A 80 15.81 5.01 6.26
C LEU A 80 15.45 5.56 7.65
N SER A 81 15.57 4.76 8.72
CA SER A 81 15.23 5.13 10.11
C SER A 81 15.98 6.37 10.62
N SER A 82 17.16 6.69 10.08
CA SER A 82 17.96 7.88 10.42
C SER A 82 17.66 9.09 9.55
N GLN A 83 16.79 8.97 8.54
CA GLN A 83 16.53 9.98 7.52
C GLN A 83 15.10 10.55 7.60
N LEU A 84 14.41 10.39 8.74
CA LEU A 84 12.99 10.77 8.88
C LEU A 84 12.73 12.23 8.50
N ASP A 85 13.58 13.15 8.94
CA ASP A 85 13.40 14.59 8.71
C ASP A 85 14.15 15.08 7.45
N ARG A 86 14.81 14.17 6.71
CA ARG A 86 15.47 14.51 5.45
C ARG A 86 14.43 14.73 4.37
N SER A 87 14.48 15.88 3.69
CA SER A 87 13.67 16.14 2.50
C SER A 87 14.41 15.74 1.24
N ALA A 88 13.75 15.00 0.36
CA ALA A 88 14.34 14.47 -0.86
C ALA A 88 13.28 14.18 -1.94
N ARG A 89 13.74 13.88 -3.17
CA ARG A 89 12.90 13.28 -4.21
C ARG A 89 12.93 11.77 -4.06
N TRP A 90 12.17 11.23 -3.11
CA TRP A 90 12.19 9.81 -2.76
C TRP A 90 11.94 8.87 -3.95
N GLU A 91 11.09 9.26 -4.91
CA GLU A 91 10.87 8.53 -6.17
C GLU A 91 12.11 8.38 -7.06
N ARG A 92 13.14 9.22 -6.86
CA ARG A 92 14.41 9.14 -7.59
C ARG A 92 15.52 8.46 -6.80
N GLU A 93 15.40 8.45 -5.48
CA GLU A 93 16.44 7.91 -4.59
C GLU A 93 16.18 6.47 -4.17
N LEU A 94 14.91 6.06 -4.16
CA LEU A 94 14.51 4.69 -3.83
C LEU A 94 14.39 3.88 -5.12
N ALA A 95 14.89 2.65 -5.08
CA ALA A 95 14.59 1.69 -6.13
C ALA A 95 13.07 1.39 -6.17
N ASP A 96 12.56 0.95 -7.31
CA ASP A 96 11.13 0.64 -7.48
C ASP A 96 10.58 -0.31 -6.39
N ASP A 97 11.37 -1.29 -5.96
CA ASP A 97 10.97 -2.22 -4.90
C ASP A 97 10.90 -1.53 -3.52
N GLU A 98 11.85 -0.63 -3.24
CA GLU A 98 11.84 0.15 -2.01
C GLU A 98 10.68 1.15 -1.98
N GLN A 99 10.33 1.72 -3.14
CA GLN A 99 9.14 2.56 -3.27
C GLN A 99 7.87 1.76 -2.94
N ARG A 100 7.73 0.54 -3.45
CA ARG A 100 6.59 -0.32 -3.11
C ARG A 100 6.55 -0.63 -1.61
N LEU A 101 7.69 -0.97 -1.01
CA LEU A 101 7.79 -1.22 0.43
C LEU A 101 7.46 0.03 1.25
N LEU A 102 7.83 1.22 0.80
CA LEU A 102 7.47 2.48 1.44
C LEU A 102 5.96 2.73 1.38
N ALA A 103 5.27 2.32 0.30
CA ALA A 103 3.82 2.38 0.23
C ALA A 103 3.14 1.43 1.24
N PHE A 104 3.69 0.23 1.45
CA PHE A 104 3.23 -0.68 2.50
C PHE A 104 3.52 -0.15 3.91
N ALA A 105 4.65 0.53 4.12
CA ALA A 105 4.93 1.24 5.38
C ALA A 105 3.88 2.34 5.66
N ARG A 106 3.52 3.14 4.66
CA ARG A 106 2.43 4.15 4.78
C ARG A 106 1.10 3.51 5.17
N LEU A 107 0.78 2.37 4.54
CA LEU A 107 -0.43 1.61 4.86
C LEU A 107 -0.43 1.12 6.32
N ALA A 108 0.70 0.56 6.78
CA ALA A 108 0.89 0.05 8.14
C ALA A 108 0.74 1.14 9.21
N LEU A 109 1.25 2.34 8.94
CA LEU A 109 1.15 3.49 9.83
C LEU A 109 -0.26 4.05 9.91
N ARG A 110 -0.99 4.06 8.78
CA ARG A 110 -2.33 4.63 8.69
C ARG A 110 -3.44 3.74 9.25
N LYS A 111 -3.22 2.43 9.30
CA LYS A 111 -4.16 1.43 9.84
C LYS A 111 -5.62 1.57 9.35
N PRO A 112 -5.86 1.74 8.02
CA PRO A 112 -7.21 1.87 7.48
C PRO A 112 -8.00 0.55 7.61
N LYS A 113 -9.33 0.64 7.71
CA LYS A 113 -10.21 -0.54 7.73
C LYS A 113 -10.47 -1.16 6.35
N TRP A 114 -10.22 -0.41 5.28
CA TRP A 114 -10.46 -0.86 3.91
C TRP A 114 -9.22 -0.61 3.07
N VAL A 115 -8.69 -1.66 2.44
CA VAL A 115 -7.47 -1.62 1.63
C VAL A 115 -7.76 -2.25 0.27
N ILE A 116 -7.42 -1.53 -0.80
CA ILE A 116 -7.55 -2.01 -2.17
C ILE A 116 -6.17 -1.98 -2.82
N ILE A 117 -5.66 -3.14 -3.23
CA ILE A 117 -4.32 -3.32 -3.78
C ILE A 117 -4.44 -3.72 -5.25
N ASP A 118 -3.73 -3.03 -6.15
CA ASP A 118 -3.65 -3.36 -7.59
C ASP A 118 -2.24 -3.81 -7.96
N GLU A 119 -2.06 -5.12 -8.12
CA GLU A 119 -0.84 -5.80 -8.57
C GLU A 119 0.45 -5.49 -7.76
N ALA A 120 0.39 -4.70 -6.70
CA ALA A 120 1.58 -4.31 -5.93
C ALA A 120 2.22 -5.50 -5.17
N LEU A 121 1.43 -6.49 -4.76
CA LEU A 121 1.96 -7.70 -4.13
C LEU A 121 2.60 -8.66 -5.14
N ASP A 122 2.10 -8.69 -6.38
CA ASP A 122 2.61 -9.55 -7.46
C ASP A 122 4.01 -9.15 -7.94
N THR A 123 4.46 -7.94 -7.58
CA THR A 123 5.79 -7.43 -7.93
C THR A 123 6.86 -7.77 -6.90
N LEU A 124 6.48 -8.26 -5.72
CA LEU A 124 7.42 -8.56 -4.64
C LEU A 124 7.99 -9.97 -4.79
N ASP A 125 9.28 -10.13 -4.48
CA ASP A 125 9.90 -11.45 -4.33
C ASP A 125 9.28 -12.22 -3.14
N GLY A 126 9.49 -13.54 -3.09
CA GLY A 126 8.85 -14.38 -2.07
C GLY A 126 9.24 -14.07 -0.62
N ALA A 127 10.45 -13.59 -0.34
CA ALA A 127 10.87 -13.23 1.01
C ALA A 127 10.27 -11.88 1.43
N THR A 128 10.26 -10.92 0.51
CA THR A 128 9.68 -9.59 0.69
C THR A 128 8.17 -9.65 0.82
N LEU A 129 7.50 -10.45 -0.01
CA LEU A 129 6.06 -10.71 0.09
C LEU A 129 5.69 -11.27 1.47
N ARG A 130 6.42 -12.28 1.97
CA ARG A 130 6.16 -12.84 3.31
C ARG A 130 6.27 -11.79 4.41
N ARG A 131 7.27 -10.91 4.35
CA ARG A 131 7.41 -9.80 5.31
C ARG A 131 6.23 -8.84 5.26
N VAL A 132 5.84 -8.41 4.05
CA VAL A 132 4.70 -7.50 3.87
C VAL A 132 3.42 -8.15 4.38
N LEU A 133 3.14 -9.41 4.04
CA LEU A 133 1.94 -10.10 4.51
C LEU A 133 1.93 -10.30 6.03
N ALA A 134 3.07 -10.63 6.64
CA ALA A 134 3.19 -10.71 8.09
C ALA A 134 2.91 -9.35 8.76
N MET A 135 3.43 -8.26 8.20
CA MET A 135 3.15 -6.91 8.66
C MET A 135 1.65 -6.58 8.54
N LEU A 136 1.02 -6.90 7.39
CA LEU A 136 -0.41 -6.66 7.20
C LEU A 136 -1.24 -7.44 8.23
N GLN A 137 -0.91 -8.71 8.49
CA GLN A 137 -1.62 -9.52 9.48
C GLN A 137 -1.45 -8.96 10.91
N ALA A 138 -0.26 -8.51 11.27
CA ALA A 138 0.03 -8.00 12.60
C ALA A 138 -0.58 -6.62 12.86
N ARG A 139 -0.55 -5.72 11.87
CA ARG A 139 -0.92 -4.30 12.05
C ARG A 139 -2.31 -3.94 11.55
N LEU A 140 -2.91 -4.77 10.69
CA LEU A 140 -4.23 -4.56 10.11
C LEU A 140 -5.15 -5.79 10.32
N PRO A 141 -5.27 -6.33 11.55
CA PRO A 141 -6.04 -7.55 11.80
C PRO A 141 -7.53 -7.41 11.46
N ASP A 142 -8.07 -6.19 11.60
CA ASP A 142 -9.49 -5.89 11.38
C ASP A 142 -9.76 -5.24 10.00
N ALA A 143 -8.74 -5.12 9.13
CA ALA A 143 -8.91 -4.49 7.83
C ALA A 143 -9.46 -5.46 6.80
N ALA A 144 -10.46 -5.02 6.04
CA ALA A 144 -10.86 -5.68 4.81
C ALA A 144 -9.86 -5.37 3.68
N ILE A 145 -9.14 -6.40 3.23
CA ILE A 145 -8.15 -6.28 2.15
C ILE A 145 -8.69 -6.95 0.87
N LEU A 146 -8.83 -6.12 -0.16
CA LEU A 146 -9.13 -6.53 -1.53
C LEU A 146 -7.84 -6.46 -2.36
N ASN A 147 -7.31 -7.61 -2.74
CA ASN A 147 -6.14 -7.70 -3.63
C ASN A 147 -6.57 -8.06 -5.05
N ILE A 148 -6.19 -7.24 -6.02
CA ILE A 148 -6.42 -7.44 -7.44
C ILE A 148 -5.07 -7.81 -8.07
N GLY A 149 -4.96 -9.01 -8.65
CA GLY A 149 -3.67 -9.49 -9.14
C GLY A 149 -3.76 -10.70 -10.07
N ARG A 150 -2.62 -11.33 -10.32
CA ARG A 150 -2.46 -12.52 -11.17
C ARG A 150 -2.73 -13.83 -10.42
N GLY A 151 -3.01 -13.74 -9.12
CA GLY A 151 -3.17 -14.88 -8.22
C GLY A 151 -1.84 -15.23 -7.60
N LEU A 152 -1.75 -15.08 -6.27
CA LEU A 152 -0.58 -15.54 -5.53
C LEU A 152 -0.64 -17.07 -5.48
N HIS A 153 0.26 -17.75 -6.18
CA HIS A 153 0.41 -19.19 -6.06
C HIS A 153 0.76 -19.53 -4.59
N ASN A 154 -0.12 -20.27 -3.90
CA ASN A 154 0.07 -20.78 -2.53
C ASN A 154 0.21 -19.75 -1.39
N ASN A 155 -0.79 -18.89 -1.17
CA ASN A 155 -0.80 -18.09 0.06
C ASN A 155 -2.16 -18.10 0.78
N GLN A 156 -2.18 -18.61 2.02
CA GLN A 156 -3.38 -18.71 2.90
C GLN A 156 -3.87 -17.35 3.44
N PHE A 157 -3.35 -16.23 2.92
CA PHE A 157 -3.60 -14.90 3.48
C PHE A 157 -4.96 -14.31 3.04
N PHE A 158 -5.42 -14.59 1.81
CA PHE A 158 -6.51 -13.86 1.16
C PHE A 158 -7.86 -14.55 1.15
#